data_AF-A0A2N7FLQ8-F1
#
_entry.id   AF-A0A2N7FLQ8-F1
#
_cell.length_a   1.000
_cell.length_b   1.000
_cell.length_c   1.000
_cell.angle_alpha   90.00
_cell.angle_beta   90.00
_cell.angle_gamma   90.00
#
_symmetry.space_group_name_H-M   'P 1'
#
loop_
_entity.id
_entity.type
_entity.pdbx_description
1 polymer ?
#
loop_
_entity_poly.entity_id
_entity_poly.type
_entity_poly.pdbx_seq_one_letter_code
_entity_poly.pdbx_strand_id
1 'polypeptide(L)'
;MKTTALALLLLSVSGSAFATNTNIEAIDYQVSVTVEDSESKLSFPTFKFHSFGQEVTSQTEKCIYSGVLSKHEANAILLEAKMSCDYENGESSGQMPVFILDKEGGEASIELGEDQANLWKYTVLVKALN
;
A
#
# COMPACT_ATOMS: atom_id res chain seq x y z
N MET A 1 -19.12 63.65 30.05
CA MET A 1 -17.89 62.98 29.57
C MET A 1 -17.95 61.50 29.94
N LYS A 2 -17.96 60.65 28.90
CA LYS A 2 -17.61 59.21 28.72
C LYS A 2 -17.90 58.21 29.87
N THR A 3 -18.88 57.30 29.81
CA THR A 3 -19.03 56.05 28.98
C THR A 3 -17.89 55.05 29.20
N THR A 4 -18.03 53.73 29.40
CA THR A 4 -19.12 52.73 29.49
C THR A 4 -18.42 51.42 29.89
N ALA A 5 -19.14 50.51 30.54
CA ALA A 5 -18.65 49.19 30.94
C ALA A 5 -18.56 48.17 29.78
N LEU A 6 -17.68 47.17 29.98
CA LEU A 6 -17.67 45.76 29.54
C LEU A 6 -17.99 45.38 28.08
N ALA A 7 -17.08 44.65 27.43
CA ALA A 7 -17.44 43.65 26.43
C ALA A 7 -16.46 42.46 26.45
N LEU A 8 -17.05 41.26 26.54
CA LEU A 8 -16.48 39.91 26.51
C LEU A 8 -15.59 39.68 25.28
N LEU A 9 -14.49 38.94 25.47
CA LEU A 9 -13.86 38.17 24.40
C LEU A 9 -13.85 36.69 24.78
N LEU A 10 -14.96 36.01 24.45
CA LEU A 10 -15.02 34.57 24.37
C LEU A 10 -14.37 34.16 23.04
N LEU A 11 -13.10 33.76 23.09
CA LEU A 11 -12.46 33.07 21.97
C LEU A 11 -12.85 31.59 22.04
N SER A 12 -14.00 31.26 21.46
CA SER A 12 -14.34 29.88 21.12
C SER A 12 -13.46 29.45 19.95
N VAL A 13 -12.34 28.77 20.23
CA VAL A 13 -11.65 27.97 19.21
C VAL A 13 -12.52 26.74 18.98
N SER A 14 -13.42 26.82 18.01
CA SER A 14 -14.05 25.65 17.45
C SER A 14 -12.99 24.88 16.67
N GLY A 15 -12.27 24.00 17.38
CA GLY A 15 -11.47 22.95 16.77
C GLY A 15 -12.41 21.99 16.04
N SER A 16 -12.62 22.22 14.75
CA SER A 16 -13.20 21.21 13.87
C SER A 16 -12.19 20.08 13.77
N ALA A 17 -12.29 19.09 14.67
CA ALA A 17 -11.66 17.81 14.46
C ALA A 17 -12.31 17.23 13.18
N PHE A 18 -11.54 17.16 12.09
CA PHE A 18 -11.92 16.36 10.94
C PHE A 18 -11.88 14.90 11.39
N ALA A 19 -13.01 14.40 11.88
CA ALA A 19 -13.25 12.97 11.94
C ALA A 19 -13.32 12.50 10.48
N THR A 20 -12.20 12.01 9.95
CA THR A 20 -12.24 11.20 8.74
C THR A 20 -13.00 9.94 9.11
N ASN A 21 -14.30 9.91 8.82
CA ASN A 21 -15.08 8.68 8.80
C ASN A 21 -14.51 7.81 7.67
N THR A 22 -13.37 7.16 7.91
CA THR A 22 -12.95 6.02 7.14
C THR A 22 -13.96 4.92 7.47
N ASN A 23 -14.96 4.77 6.61
CA ASN A 23 -15.68 3.50 6.50
C ASN A 23 -14.63 2.48 6.06
N ILE A 24 -13.94 1.91 7.05
CA ILE A 24 -12.99 0.81 6.86
C ILE A 24 -13.85 -0.40 6.54
N GLU A 25 -14.12 -0.59 5.26
CA GLU A 25 -14.82 -1.78 4.81
C GLU A 25 -13.94 -2.99 5.09
N ALA A 26 -14.45 -3.88 5.94
CA ALA A 26 -13.79 -5.13 6.26
C ALA A 26 -13.73 -5.99 5.01
N ILE A 27 -12.54 -6.49 4.72
CA ILE A 27 -12.26 -7.45 3.65
C ILE A 27 -11.36 -8.54 4.21
N ASP A 28 -11.22 -9.66 3.50
CA ASP A 28 -10.17 -10.62 3.78
C ASP A 28 -9.54 -11.01 2.45
N TYR A 29 -8.35 -10.46 2.19
CA TYR A 29 -7.55 -10.81 1.03
C TYR A 29 -6.21 -11.36 1.49
N GLN A 30 -5.73 -12.37 0.79
CA GLN A 30 -4.40 -12.89 0.93
C GLN A 30 -3.55 -12.47 -0.27
N VAL A 31 -2.33 -12.00 -0.02
CA VAL A 31 -1.40 -11.56 -1.07
C VAL A 31 -0.07 -12.27 -0.92
N SER A 32 0.38 -12.86 -2.03
CA SER A 32 1.72 -13.40 -2.19
C SER A 32 2.48 -12.56 -3.21
N VAL A 33 3.75 -12.28 -2.93
CA VAL A 33 4.59 -11.42 -3.77
C VAL A 33 5.89 -12.13 -4.09
N THR A 34 6.30 -12.05 -5.36
CA THR A 34 7.59 -12.50 -5.84
C THR A 34 8.24 -11.41 -6.67
N VAL A 35 9.50 -11.13 -6.39
CA VAL A 35 10.37 -10.28 -7.22
C VAL A 35 11.56 -11.13 -7.64
N GLU A 36 11.84 -11.19 -8.92
CA GLU A 36 12.88 -12.01 -9.51
C GLU A 36 13.74 -11.12 -10.42
N ASP A 37 15.05 -11.24 -10.31
CA ASP A 37 16.01 -10.67 -11.25
C ASP A 37 16.89 -11.77 -11.83
N SER A 38 17.88 -11.40 -12.65
CA SER A 38 18.81 -12.35 -13.27
C SER A 38 19.63 -13.19 -12.28
N GLU A 39 19.75 -12.75 -11.02
CA GLU A 39 20.62 -13.37 -10.02
C GLU A 39 19.83 -14.07 -8.91
N SER A 40 18.61 -13.62 -8.63
CA SER A 40 17.91 -13.95 -7.40
C SER A 40 16.39 -13.93 -7.53
N LYS A 41 15.75 -14.65 -6.61
CA LYS A 41 14.30 -14.68 -6.45
C LYS A 41 13.93 -14.40 -5.01
N LEU A 42 13.27 -13.27 -4.78
CA LEU A 42 12.73 -12.85 -3.50
C LEU A 42 11.25 -13.25 -3.42
N SER A 43 10.93 -14.16 -2.52
CA SER A 43 9.55 -14.56 -2.22
C SER A 43 9.17 -14.05 -0.84
N PHE A 44 8.23 -13.11 -0.78
CA PHE A 44 7.78 -12.55 0.48
C PHE A 44 6.82 -13.51 1.19
N PRO A 45 6.88 -13.61 2.53
CA PRO A 45 5.85 -14.30 3.29
C PRO A 45 4.46 -13.75 2.92
N THR A 46 3.53 -14.66 2.69
CA THR A 46 2.16 -14.29 2.37
C THR A 46 1.52 -13.50 3.51
N PHE A 47 0.85 -12.40 3.19
CA PHE A 47 0.23 -11.49 4.16
C PHE A 47 -1.24 -11.24 3.82
N LYS A 48 -1.97 -10.63 4.76
CA LYS A 48 -3.41 -10.40 4.64
C LYS A 48 -3.80 -8.94 4.78
N PHE A 49 -4.77 -8.52 3.99
CA PHE A 49 -5.48 -7.26 4.19
C PHE A 49 -6.81 -7.55 4.87
N HIS A 50 -7.05 -6.86 5.99
CA HIS A 50 -8.32 -6.95 6.72
C HIS A 50 -9.27 -5.79 6.40
N SER A 51 -8.77 -4.80 5.66
CA SER A 51 -9.56 -3.66 5.21
C SER A 51 -8.93 -2.95 4.02
N PHE A 52 -9.75 -2.29 3.20
CA PHE A 52 -9.25 -1.41 2.15
C PHE A 52 -8.59 -0.16 2.75
N GLY A 53 -7.50 0.30 2.13
CA GLY A 53 -6.71 1.45 2.59
C GLY A 53 -5.73 1.14 3.72
N GLN A 54 -5.73 -0.08 4.25
CA GLN A 54 -4.72 -0.53 5.21
C GLN A 54 -3.38 -0.69 4.51
N GLU A 55 -2.31 -0.11 5.06
CA GLU A 55 -0.94 -0.46 4.69
C GLU A 55 -0.54 -1.75 5.43
N VAL A 56 -0.09 -2.77 4.70
CA VAL A 56 0.38 -4.04 5.26
C VAL A 56 1.78 -4.32 4.74
N THR A 57 2.66 -4.71 5.64
CA THR A 57 4.05 -5.00 5.35
C THR A 57 4.35 -6.49 5.42
N SER A 58 5.20 -6.98 4.51
CA SER A 58 5.83 -8.29 4.59
C SER A 58 7.32 -8.13 4.36
N GLN A 59 8.13 -8.91 5.06
CA GLN A 59 9.60 -8.76 5.02
C GLN A 59 10.29 -10.10 4.78
N THR A 60 11.37 -10.03 4.02
CA THR A 60 12.41 -11.06 3.92
C THR A 60 13.58 -10.65 4.81
N GLU A 61 14.73 -11.33 4.71
CA GLU A 61 15.93 -10.96 5.45
C GLU A 61 16.46 -9.57 5.06
N LYS A 62 16.41 -9.23 3.77
CA LYS A 62 17.02 -8.00 3.23
C LYS A 62 16.02 -6.97 2.72
N CYS A 63 14.77 -7.36 2.47
CA CYS A 63 13.79 -6.49 1.83
C CYS A 63 12.48 -6.42 2.61
N ILE A 64 11.89 -5.23 2.66
CA ILE A 64 10.56 -4.93 3.16
C ILE A 64 9.68 -4.55 1.98
N TYR A 65 8.57 -5.25 1.83
CA TYR A 65 7.49 -4.91 0.92
C TYR A 65 6.35 -4.31 1.74
N SER A 66 5.79 -3.21 1.26
CA SER A 66 4.65 -2.56 1.89
C SER A 66 3.60 -2.25 0.82
N GLY A 67 2.41 -2.80 0.99
CA GLY A 67 1.31 -2.69 0.04
C GLY A 67 0.06 -2.08 0.66
N VAL A 68 -0.74 -1.44 -0.19
CA VAL A 68 -2.08 -0.96 0.13
C VAL A 68 -3.04 -1.53 -0.92
N LEU A 69 -4.11 -2.16 -0.46
CA LEU A 69 -5.21 -2.59 -1.33
C LEU A 69 -6.36 -1.59 -1.22
N SER A 70 -6.88 -1.13 -2.35
CA SER A 70 -8.01 -0.19 -2.39
C SER A 70 -9.05 -0.61 -3.42
N LYS A 71 -10.25 -0.04 -3.32
CA LYS A 71 -11.30 -0.23 -4.33
C LYS A 71 -10.94 0.52 -5.61
N HIS A 72 -11.20 -0.11 -6.74
CA HIS A 72 -11.06 0.52 -8.05
C HIS A 72 -12.29 0.22 -8.89
N GLU A 73 -13.06 1.25 -9.25
CA GLU A 73 -14.32 1.07 -9.97
C GLU A 73 -15.28 0.08 -9.26
N ALA A 74 -16.29 -0.44 -9.95
CA ALA A 74 -17.33 -1.27 -9.32
C ALA A 74 -16.91 -2.73 -9.09
N ASN A 75 -15.97 -3.27 -9.88
CA ASN A 75 -15.60 -4.69 -9.87
C ASN A 75 -14.09 -4.92 -9.87
N ALA A 76 -13.28 -3.92 -9.51
CA ALA A 76 -11.84 -4.06 -9.45
C ALA A 76 -11.26 -3.59 -8.12
N ILE A 77 -10.04 -4.03 -7.87
CA ILE A 77 -9.19 -3.63 -6.76
C ILE A 77 -7.87 -3.10 -7.31
N LEU A 78 -7.29 -2.14 -6.60
CA LEU A 78 -6.00 -1.54 -6.92
C LEU A 78 -5.00 -1.93 -5.84
N LEU A 79 -3.87 -2.51 -6.26
CA LEU A 79 -2.71 -2.77 -5.42
C LEU A 79 -1.62 -1.75 -5.74
N GLU A 80 -1.33 -0.91 -4.77
CA GLU A 80 -0.17 -0.01 -4.77
C GLU A 80 0.85 -0.54 -3.77
N ALA A 81 2.15 -0.44 -4.08
CA ALA A 81 3.18 -0.92 -3.19
C ALA A 81 4.51 -0.19 -3.35
N LYS A 82 5.31 -0.28 -2.28
CA LYS A 82 6.71 0.15 -2.23
C LYS A 82 7.57 -1.02 -1.74
N MET A 83 8.79 -1.09 -2.22
CA MET A 83 9.78 -2.05 -1.73
C MET A 83 11.07 -1.32 -1.35
N SER A 84 11.63 -1.70 -0.21
CA SER A 84 12.93 -1.20 0.26
C SER A 84 13.81 -2.39 0.61
N CYS A 85 15.03 -2.41 0.12
CA CYS A 85 16.01 -3.46 0.36
C CYS A 85 17.30 -2.86 0.92
N ASP A 86 17.87 -3.52 1.92
CA ASP A 86 19.16 -3.21 2.50
C ASP A 86 20.19 -4.24 2.00
N TYR A 87 21.10 -3.79 1.15
CA TYR A 87 22.18 -4.59 0.59
C TYR A 87 23.52 -4.10 1.11
N GLU A 88 24.54 -4.97 1.05
CA GLU A 88 25.89 -4.63 1.51
C GLU A 88 26.49 -3.40 0.80
N ASN A 89 26.04 -3.12 -0.42
CA ASN A 89 26.47 -1.99 -1.25
C ASN A 89 25.55 -0.75 -1.13
N GLY A 90 24.52 -0.79 -0.29
CA GLY A 90 23.63 0.33 -0.01
C GLY A 90 22.15 -0.04 0.02
N GLU A 91 21.32 0.91 0.46
CA GLU A 91 19.87 0.78 0.46
C GLU A 91 19.29 1.10 -0.92
N SER A 92 18.30 0.31 -1.36
CA SER A 92 17.47 0.57 -2.53
C SER A 92 16.02 0.71 -2.10
N SER A 93 15.31 1.72 -2.60
CA SER A 93 13.89 1.94 -2.28
C SER A 93 13.14 2.50 -3.48
N GLY A 94 11.93 2.01 -3.73
CA GLY A 94 11.15 2.44 -4.88
C GLY A 94 9.66 2.05 -4.79
N GLN A 95 8.87 2.75 -5.61
CA GLN A 95 7.50 2.33 -5.89
C GLN A 95 7.51 1.11 -6.79
N MET A 96 6.65 0.15 -6.49
CA MET A 96 6.43 -1.02 -7.33
C MET A 96 5.41 -0.67 -8.41
N PRO A 97 5.45 -1.38 -9.57
CA PRO A 97 4.39 -1.30 -10.55
C PRO A 97 3.02 -1.53 -9.91
N VAL A 98 2.04 -0.74 -10.34
CA VAL A 98 0.68 -0.78 -9.80
C VAL A 98 -0.14 -1.81 -10.57
N PHE A 99 -0.96 -2.59 -9.87
CA PHE A 99 -1.84 -3.57 -10.48
C PHE A 99 -3.32 -3.27 -10.19
N ILE A 100 -4.13 -3.30 -11.24
CA ILE A 100 -5.59 -3.34 -11.15
C ILE A 100 -6.01 -4.78 -11.45
N LEU A 101 -6.73 -5.40 -10.51
CA LEU A 101 -7.23 -6.77 -10.64
C LEU A 101 -8.74 -6.78 -10.47
N ASP A 102 -9.39 -7.86 -10.92
CA ASP A 102 -10.79 -8.12 -10.57
C ASP A 102 -10.97 -8.17 -9.04
N LYS A 103 -12.17 -7.84 -8.56
CA LYS A 103 -12.46 -7.84 -7.11
C LYS A 103 -12.25 -9.19 -6.45
N GLU A 104 -12.33 -10.29 -7.18
CA GLU A 104 -12.04 -11.64 -6.68
C GLU A 104 -10.53 -11.89 -6.47
N GLY A 105 -9.69 -10.98 -6.96
CA GLY A 105 -8.25 -11.12 -7.05
C GLY A 105 -7.81 -11.75 -8.37
N GLY A 106 -6.62 -12.32 -8.38
CA GLY A 106 -5.98 -12.89 -9.56
C GLY A 106 -4.47 -12.86 -9.46
N GLU A 107 -3.83 -13.39 -10.49
CA GLU A 107 -2.39 -13.25 -10.70
C GLU A 107 -2.13 -12.09 -11.66
N ALA A 108 -1.18 -11.23 -11.31
CA ALA A 108 -0.67 -10.20 -12.19
C ALA A 108 0.86 -10.21 -12.17
N SER A 109 1.47 -9.97 -13.33
CA SER A 109 2.92 -9.85 -13.42
C SER A 109 3.34 -8.81 -14.44
N ILE A 110 4.52 -8.25 -14.21
CA ILE A 110 5.22 -7.38 -15.15
C ILE A 110 6.67 -7.83 -15.24
N GLU A 111 7.20 -7.77 -16.45
CA GLU A 111 8.57 -8.10 -16.78
C GLU A 111 9.20 -6.88 -17.45
N LEU A 112 10.35 -6.46 -16.94
CA LEU A 112 11.14 -5.35 -17.43
C LEU A 112 12.54 -5.88 -17.78
N GLY A 113 13.13 -5.36 -18.86
CA GLY A 113 14.41 -5.82 -19.38
C GLY A 113 14.27 -6.39 -20.80
N GLU A 114 15.24 -6.10 -21.66
CA GLU A 114 15.23 -6.51 -23.07
C GLU A 114 15.92 -7.87 -23.29
N ASP A 115 16.74 -8.32 -22.34
CA ASP A 115 17.48 -9.57 -22.38
C ASP A 115 17.49 -10.28 -21.01
N GLN A 116 17.92 -11.54 -20.99
CA GLN A 116 17.93 -12.35 -19.78
C GLN A 116 18.90 -11.83 -18.70
N ALA A 117 19.90 -11.03 -19.10
CA ALA A 117 20.90 -10.48 -18.18
C ALA A 117 20.37 -9.26 -17.40
N ASN A 118 19.35 -8.58 -17.93
CA ASN A 118 18.71 -7.41 -17.30
C ASN A 118 17.24 -7.67 -16.96
N LEU A 119 16.86 -8.94 -16.86
CA LEU A 119 15.50 -9.34 -16.56
C LEU A 119 15.14 -8.95 -15.12
N TRP A 120 14.01 -8.29 -14.96
CA TRP A 120 13.38 -8.05 -13.68
C TRP A 120 11.89 -8.35 -13.79
N LYS A 121 11.39 -9.24 -12.94
CA LYS A 121 10.01 -9.69 -12.94
C LYS A 121 9.39 -9.49 -11.56
N TYR A 122 8.23 -8.86 -11.56
CA TYR A 122 7.42 -8.66 -10.36
C TYR A 122 6.07 -9.32 -10.55
N THR A 123 5.72 -10.24 -9.65
CA THR A 123 4.50 -11.04 -9.70
C THR A 123 3.76 -10.92 -8.36
N VAL A 124 2.45 -10.71 -8.45
CA VAL A 124 1.54 -10.75 -7.31
C VAL A 124 0.45 -11.77 -7.54
N LEU A 125 0.08 -12.47 -6.49
CA LEU A 125 -1.12 -13.30 -6.44
C LEU A 125 -2.01 -12.75 -5.33
N VAL A 126 -3.16 -12.22 -5.70
CA VAL A 126 -4.17 -11.70 -4.78
C VAL A 126 -5.34 -12.67 -4.77
N LYS A 127 -5.80 -13.05 -3.58
CA LYS A 127 -6.94 -13.97 -3.42
C LYS A 127 -7.92 -13.44 -2.38
N ALA A 128 -9.17 -13.25 -2.79
CA ALA A 128 -10.25 -13.02 -1.84
C ALA A 128 -10.49 -14.30 -1.00
N LEU A 129 -10.63 -14.15 0.32
CA LEU A 129 -10.70 -15.25 1.29
C LEU A 129 -12.11 -15.62 1.76
N ASN A 130 -13.13 -14.91 1.28
CA ASN A 130 -14.58 -15.19 1.36
C ASN A 130 -15.08 -16.04 2.54
#